data_AF-A0A6C0GCP4-F1
#
_entry.id   AF-A0A6C0GCP4-F1
#
_cell.length_a   1.000
_cell.length_b   1.000
_cell.length_c   1.000
_cell.angle_alpha   90.00
_cell.angle_beta   90.00
_cell.angle_gamma   90.00
#
_symmetry.space_group_name_H-M   'P 1'
#
loop_
_entity.id
_entity.type
_entity.pdbx_description
1 polymer ?
#
loop_
_entity_poly.entity_id
_entity_poly.type
_entity_poly.pdbx_seq_one_letter_code
_entity_poly.pdbx_strand_id
1 'polypeptide(L)'
;MTLYSVTTKVKTDLSKYDNSSYSTQASSIKKGCWYLLNILFLKNPLNPFTSLKVFFLKSFGAKVGKQVVIKPSVNIKYPWLLEIGHNVWIGENVWIDNLTKVIIQNNVVISQGAMLLTGSHNYTKPNFDLIVGEIILEEGVWIGAKSIVCPGVICKTHSVLAVNSVATKNLEPYFVYQGNPAEKKRERIIQ
;
A
#
# COMPACT_ATOMS: atom_id res chain seq x y z
N MET A 1 -6.77 -9.25 53.52
CA MET A 1 -7.92 -9.15 52.59
C MET A 1 -7.64 -8.00 51.64
N THR A 2 -6.95 -8.28 50.53
CA THR A 2 -6.46 -7.25 49.62
C THR A 2 -7.58 -6.90 48.64
N LEU A 3 -8.15 -5.70 48.79
CA LEU A 3 -9.16 -5.17 47.89
C LEU A 3 -8.50 -4.93 46.52
N TYR A 4 -8.78 -5.80 45.55
CA TYR A 4 -8.45 -5.52 44.16
C TYR A 4 -9.34 -4.37 43.68
N SER A 5 -8.74 -3.21 43.39
CA SER A 5 -9.43 -2.15 42.68
C SER A 5 -9.79 -2.67 41.29
N VAL A 6 -11.08 -2.86 41.03
CA VAL A 6 -11.58 -3.19 39.69
C VAL A 6 -11.44 -1.93 38.84
N THR A 7 -10.29 -1.76 38.18
CA THR A 7 -10.13 -0.72 37.17
C THR A 7 -11.04 -1.10 36.00
N THR A 8 -12.13 -0.37 35.81
CA THR A 8 -13.01 -0.54 34.66
C THR A 8 -12.20 -0.25 33.40
N LYS A 9 -11.87 -1.31 32.65
CA LYS A 9 -11.17 -1.17 31.38
C LYS A 9 -12.07 -0.40 30.41
N VAL A 10 -11.54 0.68 29.83
CA VAL A 10 -12.18 1.41 28.74
C VAL A 10 -12.45 0.43 27.59
N LYS A 11 -13.67 0.48 27.04
CA LYS A 11 -14.10 -0.40 25.94
C LYS A 11 -14.11 0.36 24.62
N THR A 12 -13.88 -0.34 23.52
CA THR A 12 -14.08 0.17 22.16
C THR A 12 -15.54 0.57 21.96
N ASP A 13 -15.77 1.72 21.32
CA ASP A 13 -17.09 2.27 21.01
C ASP A 13 -17.05 2.92 19.63
N LEU A 14 -17.39 2.14 18.60
CA LEU A 14 -17.38 2.59 17.21
C LEU A 14 -18.52 3.56 16.88
N SER A 15 -19.52 3.73 17.77
CA SER A 15 -20.54 4.77 17.59
C SER A 15 -19.96 6.19 17.65
N LYS A 16 -18.76 6.32 18.24
CA LYS A 16 -17.98 7.55 18.36
C LYS A 16 -16.87 7.67 17.32
N TYR A 17 -16.81 6.78 16.34
CA TYR A 17 -15.82 6.84 15.27
C TYR A 17 -15.85 8.21 14.59
N ASP A 18 -14.71 8.89 14.55
CA ASP A 18 -14.57 10.18 13.90
C ASP A 18 -13.46 10.13 12.85
N ASN A 19 -13.80 10.59 11.65
CA ASN A 19 -12.85 10.73 10.56
C ASN A 19 -13.01 12.06 9.81
N SER A 20 -13.59 13.05 10.49
CA SER A 20 -13.82 14.40 9.96
C SER A 20 -12.52 15.11 9.55
N SER A 21 -11.40 14.79 10.21
CA SER A 21 -10.07 15.33 9.90
C SER A 21 -9.43 14.73 8.64
N TYR A 22 -9.94 13.60 8.15
CA TYR A 22 -9.39 12.92 6.97
C TYR A 22 -10.10 13.37 5.70
N SER A 23 -9.30 13.64 4.66
CA SER A 23 -9.81 13.92 3.32
C SER A 23 -8.98 13.23 2.26
N THR A 24 -9.67 12.55 1.32
CA THR A 24 -9.05 12.00 0.12
C THR A 24 -8.75 13.06 -0.94
N GLN A 25 -9.16 14.31 -0.72
CA GLN A 25 -9.07 15.42 -1.69
C GLN A 25 -9.82 15.14 -3.02
N ALA A 26 -10.84 14.29 -2.99
CA ALA A 26 -11.64 13.91 -4.16
C ALA A 26 -13.13 13.84 -3.83
N SER A 27 -13.96 14.29 -4.78
CA SER A 27 -15.42 14.25 -4.64
C SER A 27 -15.95 12.82 -4.57
N SER A 28 -17.13 12.64 -3.98
CA SER A 28 -17.81 11.33 -3.92
C SER A 28 -18.12 10.77 -5.30
N ILE A 29 -18.44 11.63 -6.26
CA ILE A 29 -18.66 11.24 -7.66
C ILE A 29 -17.37 10.67 -8.26
N LYS A 30 -16.22 11.35 -8.09
CA LYS A 30 -14.93 10.87 -8.58
C LYS A 30 -14.58 9.50 -7.99
N LYS A 31 -14.82 9.31 -6.69
CA LYS A 31 -14.63 8.02 -6.00
C LYS A 31 -15.54 6.93 -6.56
N GLY A 32 -16.82 7.23 -6.78
CA GLY A 32 -17.79 6.30 -7.36
C GLY A 32 -17.45 5.89 -8.79
N CYS A 33 -17.11 6.85 -9.65
CA CYS A 33 -16.67 6.57 -11.02
C CYS A 33 -15.41 5.72 -11.04
N TRP A 34 -14.43 6.03 -10.20
CA TRP A 34 -13.21 5.24 -10.11
C TRP A 34 -13.49 3.82 -9.64
N TYR A 35 -14.34 3.63 -8.62
CA TYR A 35 -14.71 2.32 -8.12
C TYR A 35 -15.22 1.40 -9.24
N LEU A 36 -16.12 1.90 -10.09
CA LEU A 36 -16.64 1.16 -11.24
C LEU A 36 -15.55 0.85 -12.28
N LEU A 37 -14.74 1.84 -12.67
CA LEU A 37 -13.66 1.63 -13.63
C LEU A 37 -12.58 0.66 -13.13
N ASN A 38 -12.23 0.74 -11.85
CA ASN A 38 -11.28 -0.16 -11.22
C ASN A 38 -11.77 -1.60 -11.28
N ILE A 39 -13.07 -1.85 -11.05
CA ILE A 39 -13.67 -3.18 -11.22
C ILE A 39 -13.57 -3.65 -12.67
N LEU A 40 -13.98 -2.81 -13.62
CA LEU A 40 -14.09 -3.19 -15.03
C LEU A 40 -12.74 -3.40 -15.73
N PHE A 41 -11.72 -2.62 -15.35
CA PHE A 41 -10.46 -2.55 -16.10
C PHE A 41 -9.22 -3.00 -15.32
N LEU A 42 -9.13 -2.79 -14.00
CA LEU A 42 -7.94 -3.15 -13.24
C LEU A 42 -8.09 -4.51 -12.54
N LYS A 43 -9.18 -4.68 -11.80
CA LYS A 43 -9.50 -5.93 -11.09
C LYS A 43 -10.01 -7.03 -12.02
N ASN A 44 -10.48 -6.68 -13.21
CA ASN A 44 -10.99 -7.65 -14.16
C ASN A 44 -9.85 -8.58 -14.64
N PRO A 45 -9.90 -9.90 -14.34
CA PRO A 45 -8.86 -10.83 -14.75
C PRO A 45 -8.76 -11.00 -16.27
N LEU A 46 -9.83 -10.66 -17.00
CA LEU A 46 -9.89 -10.78 -18.46
C LEU A 46 -9.21 -9.61 -19.18
N ASN A 47 -8.75 -8.56 -18.48
CA ASN A 47 -8.06 -7.44 -19.09
C ASN A 47 -6.53 -7.58 -18.94
N PRO A 48 -5.79 -8.12 -19.93
CA PRO A 48 -4.33 -8.18 -19.90
C PRO A 48 -3.67 -6.84 -20.27
N PHE A 49 -4.40 -5.89 -20.84
CA PHE A 49 -3.81 -4.70 -21.45
C PHE A 49 -3.36 -3.71 -20.37
N THR A 50 -2.05 -3.46 -20.28
CA THR A 50 -1.50 -2.48 -19.33
C THR A 50 -1.77 -1.05 -19.79
N SER A 51 -1.67 -0.75 -21.09
CA SER A 51 -1.88 0.59 -21.64
C SER A 51 -3.25 1.17 -21.25
N LEU A 52 -4.30 0.34 -21.31
CA LEU A 52 -5.65 0.72 -20.91
C LEU A 52 -5.76 1.04 -19.40
N LYS A 53 -5.14 0.21 -18.54
CA LYS A 53 -5.08 0.49 -17.10
C LYS A 53 -4.35 1.80 -16.81
N VAL A 54 -3.22 2.03 -17.47
CA VAL A 54 -2.43 3.27 -17.32
C VAL A 54 -3.21 4.49 -17.79
N PHE A 55 -3.96 4.39 -18.89
CA PHE A 55 -4.83 5.45 -19.38
C PHE A 55 -5.85 5.88 -18.31
N PHE A 56 -6.59 4.92 -17.72
CA PHE A 56 -7.56 5.22 -16.68
C PHE A 56 -6.93 5.73 -15.39
N LEU A 57 -5.77 5.19 -14.98
CA LEU A 57 -5.04 5.70 -13.83
C LEU A 57 -4.67 7.18 -14.00
N LYS A 58 -4.11 7.53 -15.16
CA LYS A 58 -3.73 8.91 -15.48
C LYS A 58 -4.95 9.84 -15.55
N SER A 59 -6.05 9.41 -16.18
CA SER A 59 -7.27 10.22 -16.26
C SER A 59 -7.92 10.48 -14.89
N PHE A 60 -7.64 9.64 -13.90
CA PHE A 60 -8.07 9.85 -12.51
C PHE A 60 -7.05 10.57 -11.62
N GLY A 61 -5.92 10.98 -12.18
CA GLY A 61 -4.92 11.83 -11.51
C GLY A 61 -3.67 11.11 -11.00
N ALA A 62 -3.47 9.84 -11.34
CA ALA A 62 -2.20 9.18 -11.03
C ALA A 62 -1.07 9.73 -11.90
N LYS A 63 0.13 9.84 -11.33
CA LYS A 63 1.36 10.04 -12.11
C LYS A 63 1.92 8.67 -12.45
N VAL A 64 2.11 8.37 -13.73
CA VAL A 64 2.64 7.08 -14.18
C VAL A 64 3.68 7.31 -15.27
N GLY A 65 4.89 6.80 -15.03
CA GLY A 65 6.02 6.89 -15.94
C GLY A 65 5.88 5.98 -17.18
N LYS A 66 7.03 5.65 -17.77
CA LYS A 66 7.16 4.82 -18.97
C LYS A 66 7.51 3.38 -18.59
N GLN A 67 7.18 2.44 -19.47
CA GLN A 67 7.51 1.01 -19.29
C GLN A 67 6.98 0.43 -17.99
N VAL A 68 5.78 0.84 -17.60
CA VAL A 68 5.07 0.24 -16.45
C VAL A 68 4.29 -0.97 -16.95
N VAL A 69 4.37 -2.07 -16.21
CA VAL A 69 3.60 -3.30 -16.42
C VAL A 69 2.63 -3.47 -15.26
N ILE A 70 1.33 -3.57 -15.56
CA ILE A 70 0.28 -3.78 -14.56
C ILE A 70 -0.49 -5.03 -14.95
N LYS A 71 -0.24 -6.10 -14.21
CA LYS A 71 -0.87 -7.40 -14.42
C LYS A 71 -2.37 -7.37 -14.14
N PRO A 72 -3.13 -8.39 -14.59
CA PRO A 72 -4.55 -8.51 -14.27
C PRO A 72 -4.81 -8.60 -12.76
N SER A 73 -6.05 -8.29 -12.37
CA SER A 73 -6.54 -8.41 -10.99
C SER A 73 -5.88 -7.48 -9.97
N VAL A 74 -5.16 -6.45 -10.42
CA VAL A 74 -4.61 -5.41 -9.54
C VAL A 74 -5.74 -4.53 -9.02
N ASN A 75 -5.68 -4.14 -7.75
CA ASN A 75 -6.65 -3.24 -7.12
C ASN A 75 -5.95 -1.98 -6.63
N ILE A 76 -6.38 -0.81 -7.10
CA ILE A 76 -5.85 0.50 -6.69
C ILE A 76 -7.01 1.34 -6.15
N LYS A 77 -6.89 1.82 -4.91
CA LYS A 77 -8.00 2.51 -4.24
C LYS A 77 -8.22 3.93 -4.77
N TYR A 78 -7.19 4.78 -4.77
CA TYR A 78 -7.29 6.19 -5.12
C TYR A 78 -6.15 6.62 -6.06
N PRO A 79 -6.36 6.64 -7.40
CA PRO A 79 -5.30 6.96 -8.36
C PRO A 79 -4.66 8.33 -8.16
N TRP A 80 -5.42 9.33 -7.73
CA TRP A 80 -4.91 10.68 -7.45
C TRP A 80 -3.94 10.76 -6.25
N LEU A 81 -3.76 9.66 -5.51
CA LEU A 81 -2.77 9.52 -4.45
C LEU A 81 -1.66 8.52 -4.83
N LEU A 82 -1.48 8.24 -6.12
CA LEU A 82 -0.53 7.26 -6.62
C LEU A 82 0.48 7.91 -7.58
N GLU A 83 1.76 7.70 -7.29
CA GLU A 83 2.87 8.06 -8.17
C GLU A 83 3.68 6.82 -8.51
N ILE A 84 3.86 6.55 -9.79
CA ILE A 84 4.64 5.42 -10.33
C ILE A 84 5.69 5.99 -11.28
N GLY A 85 6.96 5.63 -11.04
CA GLY A 85 8.10 5.96 -11.87
C GLY A 85 8.18 5.15 -13.16
N HIS A 86 9.40 4.95 -13.65
CA HIS A 86 9.70 4.23 -14.88
C HIS A 86 10.10 2.78 -14.61
N ASN A 87 9.85 1.89 -15.58
CA ASN A 87 10.30 0.50 -15.54
C ASN A 87 9.78 -0.26 -14.29
N VAL A 88 8.50 -0.06 -13.96
CA VAL A 88 7.87 -0.65 -12.77
C VAL A 88 7.06 -1.88 -13.17
N TRP A 89 7.15 -2.94 -12.37
CA TRP A 89 6.33 -4.14 -12.54
C TRP A 89 5.40 -4.35 -11.36
N ILE A 90 4.10 -4.44 -11.62
CA ILE A 90 3.06 -4.73 -10.62
C ILE A 90 2.40 -6.06 -10.99
N GLY A 91 2.64 -7.07 -10.14
CA GLY A 91 2.17 -8.44 -10.30
C GLY A 91 0.66 -8.61 -10.08
N GLU A 92 0.16 -9.80 -10.43
CA GLU A 92 -1.25 -10.14 -10.32
C GLU A 92 -1.74 -10.03 -8.88
N ASN A 93 -3.00 -9.62 -8.68
CA ASN A 93 -3.63 -9.54 -7.35
C ASN A 93 -2.94 -8.61 -6.34
N VAL A 94 -2.06 -7.71 -6.79
CA VAL A 94 -1.51 -6.67 -5.91
C VAL A 94 -2.63 -5.73 -5.48
N TRP A 95 -2.68 -5.41 -4.19
CA TRP A 95 -3.62 -4.43 -3.63
C TRP A 95 -2.86 -3.22 -3.09
N ILE A 96 -3.15 -2.07 -3.69
CA ILE A 96 -2.67 -0.76 -3.23
C ILE A 96 -3.83 -0.05 -2.53
N ASP A 97 -3.90 -0.18 -1.21
CA ASP A 97 -4.88 0.47 -0.34
C ASP A 97 -4.40 1.87 0.08
N ASN A 98 -4.32 2.78 -0.90
CA ASN A 98 -3.75 4.11 -0.74
C ASN A 98 -4.77 5.15 -0.28
N LEU A 99 -5.08 5.18 1.02
CA LEU A 99 -5.80 6.25 1.71
C LEU A 99 -4.98 7.56 1.82
N THR A 100 -3.65 7.46 1.77
CA THR A 100 -2.74 8.59 1.54
C THR A 100 -1.77 8.23 0.41
N LYS A 101 -0.73 9.04 0.17
CA LYS A 101 0.20 8.83 -0.95
C LYS A 101 0.90 7.47 -0.89
N VAL A 102 0.99 6.86 -2.07
CA VAL A 102 1.93 5.76 -2.35
C VAL A 102 2.82 6.21 -3.49
N ILE A 103 4.12 6.23 -3.24
CA ILE A 103 5.14 6.65 -4.20
C ILE A 103 5.99 5.42 -4.55
N ILE A 104 5.98 5.05 -5.82
CA ILE A 104 6.75 3.93 -6.37
C ILE A 104 7.74 4.55 -7.34
N GLN A 105 9.03 4.53 -7.01
CA GLN A 105 10.08 5.09 -7.86
C GLN A 105 10.45 4.16 -9.04
N ASN A 106 11.57 4.44 -9.69
CA ASN A 106 12.01 3.70 -10.87
C ASN A 106 12.45 2.28 -10.54
N ASN A 107 12.34 1.38 -11.51
CA ASN A 107 12.92 0.04 -11.41
C ASN A 107 12.39 -0.78 -10.21
N VAL A 108 11.17 -0.50 -9.76
CA VAL A 108 10.52 -1.20 -8.63
C VAL A 108 9.74 -2.41 -9.12
N VAL A 109 9.84 -3.51 -8.39
CA VAL A 109 9.04 -4.72 -8.61
C VAL A 109 8.14 -4.97 -7.40
N ILE A 110 6.84 -5.10 -7.65
CA ILE A 110 5.85 -5.53 -6.66
C ILE A 110 5.27 -6.85 -7.14
N SER A 111 5.67 -7.94 -6.51
CA SER A 111 5.27 -9.29 -6.91
C SER A 111 3.83 -9.62 -6.48
N GLN A 112 3.28 -10.66 -7.11
CA GLN A 112 1.89 -11.05 -7.02
C GLN A 112 1.35 -11.17 -5.59
N GLY A 113 0.13 -10.69 -5.39
CA GLY A 113 -0.59 -10.75 -4.11
C GLY A 113 -0.01 -9.87 -3.00
N ALA A 114 1.00 -9.04 -3.28
CA ALA A 114 1.52 -8.10 -2.29
C ALA A 114 0.49 -7.00 -1.96
N MET A 115 0.54 -6.49 -0.74
CA MET A 115 -0.36 -5.46 -0.25
C MET A 115 0.44 -4.24 0.23
N LEU A 116 0.09 -3.05 -0.30
CA LEU A 116 0.58 -1.77 0.21
C LEU A 116 -0.56 -1.10 0.96
N LEU A 117 -0.45 -1.05 2.28
CA LEU A 117 -1.54 -0.61 3.16
C LEU A 117 -1.17 0.71 3.82
N THR A 118 -1.84 1.79 3.42
CA THR A 118 -1.56 3.11 4.01
C THR A 118 -2.48 3.48 5.16
N GLY A 119 -3.55 2.71 5.39
CA GLY A 119 -4.51 2.92 6.47
C GLY A 119 -4.33 1.98 7.65
N SER A 120 -4.62 2.48 8.85
CA SER A 120 -4.81 1.68 10.06
C SER A 120 -5.79 2.41 10.99
N HIS A 121 -6.02 1.88 12.19
CA HIS A 121 -6.84 2.51 13.21
C HIS A 121 -6.01 2.75 14.47
N ASN A 122 -6.24 3.87 15.13
CA ASN A 122 -5.61 4.13 16.42
C ASN A 122 -6.25 3.25 17.50
N TYR A 123 -5.66 2.06 17.70
CA TYR A 123 -6.12 1.07 18.66
C TYR A 123 -5.91 1.49 20.13
N THR A 124 -5.20 2.60 20.40
CA THR A 124 -5.07 3.15 21.76
C THR A 124 -6.24 4.04 22.14
N LYS A 125 -7.16 4.34 21.20
CA LYS A 125 -8.39 5.10 21.44
C LYS A 125 -9.61 4.18 21.35
N PRO A 126 -10.66 4.41 22.15
CA PRO A 126 -11.89 3.61 22.08
C PRO A 126 -12.63 3.76 20.74
N ASN A 127 -12.46 4.88 20.04
CA ASN A 127 -13.18 5.17 18.81
C ASN A 127 -12.55 4.50 17.57
N PHE A 128 -11.31 3.98 17.67
CA PHE A 128 -10.57 3.40 16.55
C PHE A 128 -10.51 4.35 15.35
N ASP A 129 -10.25 5.64 15.58
CA ASP A 129 -10.18 6.63 14.48
C ASP A 129 -9.11 6.24 13.44
N LEU A 130 -9.35 6.59 12.18
CA LEU A 130 -8.43 6.30 11.08
C LEU A 130 -7.09 7.00 11.32
N ILE A 131 -6.01 6.27 11.08
CA ILE A 131 -4.67 6.82 10.90
C ILE A 131 -4.16 6.43 9.52
N VAL A 132 -3.36 7.30 8.92
CA VAL A 132 -2.76 7.08 7.61
C VAL A 132 -1.27 7.33 7.64
N GLY A 133 -0.51 6.58 6.83
CA GLY A 133 0.93 6.75 6.67
C GLY A 133 1.33 6.49 5.24
N GLU A 134 2.07 7.44 4.65
CA GLU A 134 2.56 7.33 3.27
C GLU A 134 3.52 6.15 3.11
N ILE A 135 3.46 5.48 1.96
CA ILE A 135 4.42 4.42 1.62
C ILE A 135 5.30 4.91 0.48
N ILE A 136 6.61 4.75 0.65
CA ILE A 136 7.60 5.10 -0.38
C ILE A 136 8.41 3.86 -0.70
N LEU A 137 8.37 3.43 -1.95
CA LEU A 137 9.26 2.41 -2.51
C LEU A 137 10.29 3.13 -3.37
N GLU A 138 11.51 3.24 -2.87
CA GLU A 138 12.62 3.88 -3.59
C GLU A 138 13.10 3.03 -4.78
N GLU A 139 14.00 3.61 -5.57
CA GLU A 139 14.55 2.97 -6.76
C GLU A 139 15.10 1.56 -6.47
N GLY A 140 14.77 0.59 -7.34
CA GLY A 140 15.31 -0.77 -7.29
C GLY A 140 14.73 -1.67 -6.19
N VAL A 141 13.75 -1.17 -5.43
CA VAL A 141 13.05 -1.95 -4.39
C VAL A 141 12.34 -3.15 -5.00
N TRP A 142 12.40 -4.28 -4.30
CA TRP A 142 11.60 -5.45 -4.63
C TRP A 142 10.71 -5.86 -3.45
N ILE A 143 9.41 -5.82 -3.65
CA ILE A 143 8.40 -6.35 -2.73
C ILE A 143 8.00 -7.75 -3.22
N GLY A 144 8.42 -8.78 -2.48
CA GLY A 144 8.19 -10.17 -2.79
C GLY A 144 6.71 -10.57 -2.71
N ALA A 145 6.37 -11.70 -3.33
CA ALA A 145 4.98 -12.13 -3.46
C ALA A 145 4.30 -12.30 -2.09
N LYS A 146 3.01 -11.94 -2.01
CA LYS A 146 2.20 -11.99 -0.78
C LYS A 146 2.78 -11.21 0.42
N SER A 147 3.72 -10.30 0.18
CA SER A 147 4.29 -9.47 1.24
C SER A 147 3.39 -8.27 1.54
N ILE A 148 3.54 -7.71 2.74
CA ILE A 148 2.74 -6.58 3.22
C ILE A 148 3.68 -5.44 3.59
N VAL A 149 3.38 -4.24 3.10
CA VAL A 149 4.03 -2.99 3.53
C VAL A 149 3.02 -2.20 4.35
N CYS A 150 3.34 -1.98 5.63
CA CYS A 150 2.48 -1.29 6.58
C CYS A 150 2.49 0.24 6.40
N PRO A 151 1.53 0.96 7.02
CA PRO A 151 1.45 2.42 6.91
C PRO A 151 2.73 3.11 7.35
N GLY A 152 3.17 4.12 6.59
CA GLY A 152 4.32 4.96 6.96
C GLY A 152 5.69 4.35 6.62
N VAL A 153 5.74 3.16 6.01
CA VAL A 153 6.99 2.48 5.71
C VAL A 153 7.65 3.02 4.44
N ILE A 154 8.94 3.33 4.57
CA ILE A 154 9.86 3.63 3.47
C ILE A 154 10.75 2.40 3.23
N CYS A 155 10.61 1.79 2.06
CA CYS A 155 11.56 0.79 1.57
C CYS A 155 12.66 1.54 0.81
N LYS A 156 13.85 1.66 1.39
CA LYS A 156 14.95 2.41 0.77
C LYS A 156 15.56 1.68 -0.42
N THR A 157 16.35 2.42 -1.19
CA THR A 157 16.86 2.00 -2.50
C THR A 157 17.46 0.59 -2.50
N HIS A 158 17.04 -0.22 -3.46
CA HIS A 158 17.48 -1.61 -3.64
C HIS A 158 17.18 -2.57 -2.49
N SER A 159 16.42 -2.17 -1.46
CA SER A 159 15.96 -3.11 -0.43
C SER A 159 15.01 -4.16 -0.99
N VAL A 160 15.00 -5.33 -0.35
CA VAL A 160 14.14 -6.46 -0.72
C VAL A 160 13.30 -6.86 0.48
N LEU A 161 11.98 -6.89 0.30
CA LEU A 161 11.07 -7.57 1.22
C LEU A 161 10.80 -8.97 0.65
N ALA A 162 11.34 -10.02 1.29
CA ALA A 162 11.20 -11.39 0.80
C ALA A 162 9.74 -11.86 0.81
N VAL A 163 9.44 -12.90 0.02
CA VAL A 163 8.12 -13.52 -0.07
C VAL A 163 7.46 -13.69 1.30
N ASN A 164 6.16 -13.40 1.37
CA ASN A 164 5.32 -13.59 2.56
C ASN A 164 5.85 -12.86 3.81
N SER A 165 6.54 -11.73 3.64
CA SER A 165 7.09 -10.93 4.74
C SER A 165 6.27 -9.66 5.00
N VAL A 166 6.35 -9.13 6.22
CA VAL A 166 5.57 -7.96 6.66
C VAL A 166 6.50 -6.85 7.12
N ALA A 167 6.66 -5.82 6.30
CA ALA A 167 7.44 -4.64 6.66
C ALA A 167 6.62 -3.73 7.58
N THR A 168 6.94 -3.74 8.87
CA THR A 168 6.35 -2.87 9.90
C THR A 168 7.24 -1.65 10.22
N LYS A 169 8.43 -1.58 9.63
CA LYS A 169 9.44 -0.53 9.80
C LYS A 169 10.13 -0.28 8.47
N ASN A 170 10.83 0.85 8.35
CA ASN A 170 11.62 1.17 7.16
C ASN A 170 12.66 0.09 6.86
N LEU A 171 12.89 -0.15 5.57
CA LEU A 171 13.92 -1.08 5.11
C LEU A 171 15.17 -0.30 4.72
N GLU A 172 16.32 -0.71 5.26
CA GLU A 172 17.62 -0.15 4.89
C GLU A 172 18.05 -0.49 3.45
N PRO A 173 18.79 0.39 2.77
CA PRO A 173 19.14 0.22 1.37
C PRO A 173 20.06 -0.98 1.17
N TYR A 174 19.94 -1.67 0.04
CA TYR A 174 20.75 -2.86 -0.28
C TYR A 174 20.69 -3.98 0.78
N PHE A 175 19.57 -4.15 1.48
CA PHE A 175 19.37 -5.29 2.38
C PHE A 175 18.12 -6.11 2.04
N VAL A 176 18.20 -7.40 2.35
CA VAL A 176 17.09 -8.35 2.28
C VAL A 176 16.46 -8.51 3.65
N TYR A 177 15.16 -8.27 3.72
CA TYR A 177 14.31 -8.43 4.89
C TYR A 177 13.38 -9.64 4.74
N GLN A 178 13.19 -10.40 5.81
CA GLN A 178 12.35 -11.60 5.80
C GLN A 178 11.65 -11.80 7.13
N GLY A 179 10.39 -12.25 7.09
CA GLY A 179 9.60 -12.64 8.26
C GLY A 179 8.36 -11.79 8.50
N ASN A 180 7.62 -12.12 9.56
CA ASN A 180 6.48 -11.35 10.06
C ASN A 180 6.60 -11.19 11.59
N PRO A 181 7.05 -10.04 12.11
CA PRO A 181 7.52 -8.87 11.34
C PRO A 181 8.82 -9.16 10.58
N ALA A 182 9.07 -8.42 9.50
CA ALA A 182 10.25 -8.59 8.67
C ALA A 182 11.50 -8.06 9.37
N GLU A 183 12.55 -8.89 9.41
CA GLU A 183 13.84 -8.54 9.99
C GLU A 183 14.93 -8.49 8.93
N LYS A 184 15.92 -7.61 9.14
CA LYS A 184 17.12 -7.49 8.30
C LYS A 184 17.92 -8.79 8.37
N LYS A 185 18.07 -9.52 7.26
CA LYS A 185 18.74 -10.83 7.24
C LYS A 185 20.14 -10.81 6.62
N ARG A 186 20.29 -10.18 5.47
CA ARG A 186 21.57 -10.15 4.74
C ARG A 186 21.65 -8.96 3.80
N GLU A 187 22.86 -8.56 3.48
CA GLU A 187 23.13 -7.58 2.42
C GLU A 187 22.71 -8.17 1.06
N ARG A 188 22.20 -7.30 0.18
CA ARG A 188 21.88 -7.60 -1.22
C ARG A 188 23.08 -7.20 -2.06
N ILE A 189 23.76 -8.21 -2.60
CA ILE A 189 24.86 -8.02 -3.54
C ILE A 189 24.29 -8.07 -4.96
N ILE A 190 24.57 -7.04 -5.76
CA ILE A 190 24.21 -6.96 -7.19
C ILE A 190 25.50 -7.16 -7.98
N GLN A 191 25.49 -8.09 -8.94
CA GLN A 191 26.63 -8.47 -9.79
C GLN A 191 26.41 -7.99 -11.23
#